data_AF-A0A359I5E5-F1
#
_entry.id   AF-A0A359I5E5-F1
#
_cell.length_a   1.000
_cell.length_b   1.000
_cell.length_c   1.000
_cell.angle_alpha   90.00
_cell.angle_beta   90.00
_cell.angle_gamma   90.00
#
_symmetry.space_group_name_H-M   'P 1'
#
loop_
_entity.id
_entity.type
_entity.pdbx_description
1 polymer ?
#
loop_
_entity_poly.entity_id
_entity_poly.type
_entity_poly.pdbx_seq_one_letter_code
_entity_poly.pdbx_strand_id
1 'polypeptide(L)'
;PYFGWARQDRKDKPRVSIAAKLVADLLSVAGIDRLITMDLHADQIQGFFNVPVDHLYASSIFIPYIESLHLKDLVIASPDVGGAKRSNSYAKYFDVPL
;
A
#
# COMPACT_ATOMS: atom_id res chain seq x y z
N PRO A 1 1.96 -4.16 10.35
CA PRO A 1 0.50 -4.35 10.18
C PRO A 1 0.18 -4.70 8.72
N TYR A 2 -0.88 -5.47 8.44
CA TYR A 2 -1.20 -5.91 7.08
C TYR A 2 -2.70 -6.08 6.87
N PHE A 3 -3.23 -5.50 5.78
CA PHE A 3 -4.63 -5.68 5.37
C PHE A 3 -4.75 -6.88 4.42
N GLY A 4 -5.31 -7.98 4.92
CA GLY A 4 -5.58 -9.18 4.12
C GLY A 4 -6.52 -8.90 2.94
N TRP A 5 -6.46 -9.74 1.91
CA TRP A 5 -7.29 -9.63 0.70
C TRP A 5 -7.11 -8.36 -0.14
N ALA A 6 -6.19 -7.46 0.22
CA ALA A 6 -5.94 -6.20 -0.50
C ALA A 6 -5.62 -6.36 -2.00
N ARG A 7 -5.12 -7.53 -2.44
CA ARG A 7 -4.87 -7.82 -3.86
C ARG A 7 -6.13 -8.15 -4.67
N GLN A 8 -7.26 -8.39 -4.01
CA GLN A 8 -8.58 -8.57 -4.62
C GLN A 8 -9.43 -7.31 -4.43
N ASP A 9 -8.88 -6.18 -4.89
CA ASP A 9 -9.45 -4.83 -4.87
C ASP A 9 -10.30 -4.51 -6.10
N ARG A 10 -10.26 -5.36 -7.13
CA ARG A 10 -11.04 -5.22 -8.35
C ARG A 10 -11.35 -6.57 -8.99
N LYS A 11 -12.20 -6.56 -10.01
CA LYS A 11 -12.42 -7.72 -10.88
C LYS A 11 -11.45 -7.68 -12.05
N ASP A 12 -10.41 -8.49 -11.99
CA ASP A 12 -9.48 -8.71 -13.10
C ASP A 12 -10.03 -9.71 -14.13
N LYS A 13 -10.98 -10.56 -13.71
CA LYS A 13 -11.64 -11.58 -14.54
C LYS A 13 -13.16 -11.58 -14.35
N PRO A 14 -13.93 -12.15 -15.30
CA PRO A 14 -15.35 -12.37 -15.10
C PRO A 14 -15.64 -13.27 -13.89
N ARG A 15 -16.70 -12.94 -13.14
CA ARG A 15 -17.24 -13.74 -12.02
C ARG A 15 -16.27 -13.98 -10.84
N VAL A 16 -15.31 -13.07 -10.61
CA VAL A 16 -14.55 -13.01 -9.35
C VAL A 16 -15.16 -12.00 -8.39
N SER A 17 -14.93 -12.20 -7.09
CA SER A 17 -15.29 -11.26 -6.02
C SER A 17 -14.30 -10.12 -5.90
N ILE A 18 -14.71 -9.04 -5.24
CA ILE A 18 -13.82 -8.00 -4.70
C ILE A 18 -13.71 -8.26 -3.20
N ALA A 19 -12.84 -9.19 -2.80
CA ALA A 19 -12.77 -9.65 -1.41
C ALA A 19 -12.32 -8.56 -0.44
N ALA A 20 -11.48 -7.61 -0.87
CA ALA A 20 -11.11 -6.46 -0.04
C ALA A 20 -12.34 -5.62 0.36
N LYS A 21 -13.32 -5.47 -0.54
CA LYS A 21 -14.58 -4.77 -0.24
C LYS A 21 -15.45 -5.57 0.71
N LEU A 22 -15.55 -6.90 0.52
CA LEU A 22 -16.25 -7.77 1.45
C LEU A 22 -15.69 -7.68 2.88
N VAL A 23 -14.36 -7.71 3.03
CA VAL A 23 -13.71 -7.56 4.34
C VAL A 23 -14.02 -6.19 4.95
N ALA A 24 -13.97 -5.11 4.16
CA ALA A 24 -14.36 -3.78 4.61
C ALA A 24 -15.83 -3.72 5.10
N ASP A 25 -16.74 -4.39 4.39
CA ASP A 25 -18.15 -4.49 4.78
C ASP A 25 -18.34 -5.28 6.07
N LEU A 26 -17.66 -6.42 6.22
CA LEU A 26 -17.74 -7.22 7.44
C LEU A 26 -17.27 -6.43 8.66
N LEU A 27 -16.16 -5.70 8.54
CA LEU A 27 -15.67 -4.82 9.61
C LEU A 27 -16.65 -3.68 9.90
N SER A 28 -17.24 -3.09 8.86
CA SER A 28 -18.23 -2.01 9.01
C SER A 28 -19.50 -2.51 9.71
N VAL A 29 -19.99 -3.69 9.35
CA VAL A 29 -21.15 -4.34 10.01
C VAL A 29 -20.83 -4.73 11.45
N ALA A 30 -19.59 -5.15 11.73
CA ALA A 30 -19.13 -5.39 13.10
C ALA A 30 -19.02 -4.11 13.94
N GLY A 31 -19.11 -2.93 13.32
CA GLY A 31 -19.20 -1.64 13.99
C GLY A 31 -17.85 -0.98 14.29
N ILE A 32 -16.84 -1.14 13.41
CA ILE A 32 -15.60 -0.36 13.58
C ILE A 32 -15.86 1.13 13.36
N ASP A 33 -15.27 2.00 14.19
CA ASP A 33 -15.39 3.46 14.05
C ASP A 33 -14.24 4.09 13.22
N ARG A 34 -13.15 3.35 13.04
CA ARG A 34 -11.92 3.79 12.36
C ARG A 34 -11.08 2.58 11.97
N LEU A 35 -10.33 2.70 10.89
CA LEU A 35 -9.29 1.75 10.50
C LEU A 35 -7.92 2.41 10.52
N ILE A 36 -6.93 1.77 11.15
CA ILE A 36 -5.52 2.12 11.00
C ILE A 36 -4.82 0.95 10.30
N THR A 37 -4.15 1.22 9.19
CA THR A 37 -3.49 0.19 8.38
C THR A 37 -2.18 0.73 7.79
N MET A 38 -1.41 -0.13 7.12
CA MET A 38 -0.10 0.22 6.59
C MET A 38 0.09 -0.37 5.18
N ASP A 39 0.59 0.45 4.25
CA ASP A 39 0.94 0.10 2.87
C ASP A 39 -0.10 -0.80 2.18
N LEU A 40 -1.32 -0.27 2.04
CA LEU A 40 -2.37 -0.89 1.25
C LEU A 40 -1.86 -1.23 -0.15
N HIS A 41 -2.29 -2.38 -0.67
CA HIS A 41 -1.91 -2.81 -2.01
C HIS A 41 -2.35 -1.80 -3.07
N ALA A 42 -3.55 -1.23 -2.89
CA ALA A 42 -4.10 -0.16 -3.69
C ALA A 42 -4.66 0.94 -2.78
N ASP A 43 -4.29 2.20 -3.05
CA ASP A 43 -4.71 3.35 -2.26
C ASP A 43 -6.25 3.50 -2.21
N GLN A 44 -6.94 3.05 -3.27
CA GLN A 44 -8.40 3.12 -3.43
C GLN A 44 -9.17 2.28 -2.40
N ILE A 45 -8.52 1.30 -1.75
CA ILE A 45 -9.16 0.49 -0.70
C ILE A 45 -9.67 1.37 0.46
N GLN A 46 -9.06 2.55 0.68
CA GLN A 46 -9.58 3.53 1.63
C GLN A 46 -11.05 3.89 1.34
N GLY A 47 -11.44 3.99 0.07
CA GLY A 47 -12.82 4.27 -0.35
C GLY A 47 -13.79 3.10 -0.20
N PHE A 48 -13.34 1.93 0.26
CA PHE A 48 -14.23 0.82 0.61
C PHE A 48 -14.88 0.98 1.98
N PHE A 49 -14.34 1.88 2.81
CA PHE A 49 -14.82 2.18 4.16
C PHE A 49 -15.60 3.49 4.16
N ASN A 50 -16.66 3.53 4.97
CA ASN A 50 -17.42 4.75 5.25
C ASN A 50 -16.97 5.44 6.55
N VAL A 51 -15.95 4.91 7.20
CA VAL A 51 -15.32 5.44 8.41
C VAL A 51 -13.92 5.97 8.08
N PRO A 52 -13.32 6.83 8.93
CA PRO A 52 -11.96 7.29 8.72
C PRO A 52 -10.96 6.14 8.59
N VAL A 53 -10.08 6.23 7.60
CA VAL A 53 -8.98 5.28 7.37
C VAL A 53 -7.65 6.03 7.46
N ASP A 54 -6.84 5.68 8.45
CA ASP A 54 -5.46 6.15 8.55
C ASP A 54 -4.55 5.17 7.81
N HIS A 55 -4.12 5.57 6.61
CA HIS A 55 -3.21 4.78 5.78
C HIS A 55 -1.75 5.22 6.03
N LEU A 56 -1.04 4.43 6.82
CA LEU A 56 0.36 4.67 7.17
C LEU A 56 1.30 4.08 6.11
N TYR A 57 2.49 4.67 5.98
CA TYR A 57 3.51 4.22 5.04
C TYR A 57 4.77 3.77 5.78
N ALA A 58 5.24 2.55 5.49
CA ALA A 58 6.48 2.02 6.08
C ALA A 58 7.74 2.71 5.54
N SER A 59 7.62 3.59 4.54
CA SER A 59 8.71 4.44 4.06
C SER A 59 9.37 5.24 5.19
N SER A 60 8.58 5.66 6.18
CA SER A 60 9.09 6.29 7.43
C SER A 60 10.14 5.46 8.17
N ILE A 61 10.14 4.14 8.01
CA ILE A 61 11.12 3.21 8.61
C ILE A 61 12.22 2.88 7.60
N PHE A 62 11.84 2.58 6.35
CA PHE A 62 12.79 2.13 5.34
C PHE A 62 13.72 3.24 4.85
N ILE A 63 13.25 4.48 4.77
CA ILE A 63 14.07 5.60 4.33
C ILE A 63 15.28 5.79 5.26
N PRO A 64 15.10 6.02 6.58
CA PRO A 64 16.25 6.18 7.48
C PRO A 64 17.17 4.96 7.50
N TYR A 65 16.60 3.75 7.35
CA TYR A 65 17.40 2.54 7.25
C TYR A 65 18.28 2.55 6.01
N ILE A 66 17.74 2.85 4.83
CA ILE A 66 18.52 2.91 3.58
C ILE A 66 19.60 4.01 3.66
N GLU A 67 19.29 5.17 4.23
CA GLU A 67 20.28 6.24 4.47
C GLU A 67 21.43 5.74 5.35
N SER A 68 21.13 4.99 6.41
CA SER A 68 22.13 4.44 7.33
C SER A 68 23.09 3.44 6.69
N LEU A 69 22.74 2.87 5.53
CA LEU A 69 23.62 1.94 4.81
C LEU A 69 24.74 2.64 4.04
N HIS A 70 24.68 3.96 3.85
CA HIS A 70 25.71 4.75 3.15
C HIS A 70 26.10 4.15 1.78
N LEU A 71 25.10 3.69 1.03
CA LEU A 71 25.33 3.02 -0.25
C LEU A 71 25.85 4.01 -1.29
N LYS A 72 27.00 3.68 -1.89
CA LYS A 72 27.52 4.39 -3.06
C LYS A 72 26.79 3.93 -4.32
N ASP A 73 26.48 4.85 -5.23
CA ASP A 73 25.85 4.57 -6.53
C ASP A 73 24.49 3.84 -6.41
N LEU A 74 23.65 4.29 -5.46
CA LEU A 74 22.32 3.74 -5.21
C LEU A 74 21.40 3.90 -6.44
N VAL A 75 20.65 2.84 -6.75
CA VAL A 75 19.56 2.81 -7.74
C VAL A 75 18.36 2.10 -7.12
N ILE A 76 17.16 2.62 -7.36
CA ILE A 76 15.93 1.98 -6.89
C ILE A 76 15.28 1.25 -8.06
N ALA A 77 15.05 -0.06 -7.96
CA ALA A 77 14.38 -0.81 -9.02
C ALA A 77 12.91 -1.12 -8.67
N SER A 78 12.05 -1.22 -9.69
CA SER A 78 10.72 -1.80 -9.53
C SER A 78 10.71 -3.27 -9.97
N PRO A 79 10.17 -4.21 -9.17
CA PRO A 79 10.10 -5.62 -9.56
C PRO A 79 9.08 -5.87 -10.68
N ASP A 80 8.08 -5.01 -10.80
CA ASP A 80 7.03 -5.07 -11.83
C ASP A 80 6.43 -3.67 -12.08
N VAL A 81 5.54 -3.56 -13.07
CA VAL A 81 4.90 -2.29 -13.45
C VAL A 81 3.97 -1.75 -12.35
N GLY A 82 3.35 -2.61 -11.55
CA GLY A 82 2.47 -2.21 -10.45
C GLY A 82 3.22 -1.52 -9.31
N GLY A 83 4.46 -1.94 -9.06
CA GLY A 83 5.36 -1.32 -8.08
C GLY A 83 5.97 0.02 -8.51
N ALA A 84 5.93 0.36 -9.80
CA ALA A 84 6.73 1.44 -10.36
C ALA A 84 6.47 2.80 -9.71
N LYS A 85 5.21 3.10 -9.38
CA LYS A 85 4.84 4.35 -8.66
C LYS A 85 5.51 4.42 -7.29
N ARG A 86 5.51 3.32 -6.54
CA ARG A 86 6.13 3.23 -5.21
C ARG A 86 7.64 3.36 -5.32
N SER A 87 8.28 2.58 -6.20
CA SER A 87 9.72 2.67 -6.44
C SER A 87 10.15 4.07 -6.85
N ASN A 88 9.39 4.74 -7.71
CA ASN A 88 9.66 6.12 -8.13
C ASN A 88 9.60 7.12 -6.96
N SER A 89 8.70 6.92 -5.99
CA SER A 89 8.67 7.76 -4.78
C SER A 89 9.95 7.64 -3.95
N TYR A 90 10.52 6.43 -3.84
CA TYR A 90 11.82 6.23 -3.19
C TYR A 90 12.96 6.83 -4.01
N ALA A 91 12.97 6.60 -5.33
CA ALA A 91 13.99 7.15 -6.24
C ALA A 91 14.06 8.68 -6.16
N LYS A 92 12.89 9.34 -6.18
CA LYS A 92 12.78 10.79 -6.01
C LYS A 92 13.20 11.29 -4.63
N TYR A 93 12.90 10.53 -3.58
CA TYR A 93 13.30 10.91 -2.23
C TYR A 93 14.83 10.92 -2.09
N PHE A 94 15.51 9.92 -2.65
CA PHE A 94 16.97 9.79 -2.60
C PHE A 94 17.71 10.56 -3.71
N ASP A 95 16.99 11.18 -4.64
CA ASP A 95 17.54 11.80 -5.85
C ASP A 95 18.45 10.86 -6.66
N VAL A 96 17.93 9.65 -6.93
CA VAL A 96 18.64 8.58 -7.65
C VAL A 96 17.84 8.07 -8.84
N PRO A 97 18.48 7.35 -9.79
CA PRO A 97 17.77 6.68 -10.87
C PRO A 97 16.75 5.64 -10.38
N LEU A 98 15.70 5.47 -11.19
CA LEU A 98 14.70 4.40 -11.11
C LEU A 98 15.01 3.29 -12.13
#